data_AF-A0A939U1K2-F1
#
_entry.id   AF-A0A939U1K2-F1
#
_cell.length_a   1.000
_cell.length_b   1.000
_cell.length_c   1.000
_cell.angle_alpha   90.00
_cell.angle_beta   90.00
_cell.angle_gamma   90.00
#
_symmetry.space_group_name_H-M   'P 1'
#
loop_
_entity.id
_entity.type
_entity.pdbx_description
1 polymer ?
#
loop_
_entity_poly.entity_id
_entity_poly.type
_entity_poly.pdbx_seq_one_letter_code
_entity_poly.pdbx_strand_id
1 'polypeptide(L)'
;MLIQSPGTDDYIDQWEAFTASAEVSPILGYMFSDAEYQTESAAITNVINQYLPTLSNGACESEEATNAYIDEFVNALEAAGINDVIAGNQEQLDAYLAAK
;
A
#
# COMPACT_ATOMS: atom_id res chain seq x y z
N MET A 1 5.36 6.14 -22.60
CA MET A 1 5.04 4.72 -22.84
C MET A 1 6.35 3.98 -22.90
N LEU A 2 6.64 3.08 -21.95
CA LEU A 2 7.81 2.21 -22.05
C LEU A 2 7.54 1.23 -23.20
N ILE A 3 8.09 1.50 -24.39
CA ILE A 3 8.05 0.54 -25.49
C ILE A 3 9.12 -0.48 -25.16
N GLN A 4 8.72 -1.64 -24.65
CA GLN A 4 9.65 -2.75 -24.49
C GLN A 4 10.08 -3.22 -25.88
N SER A 5 11.39 -3.32 -26.08
CA SER A 5 11.94 -3.90 -27.31
C SER A 5 11.39 -5.31 -27.51
N PRO A 6 11.18 -5.75 -28.77
CA PRO A 6 10.83 -7.15 -29.05
C PRO A 6 11.84 -8.10 -28.40
N GLY A 7 11.37 -9.22 -27.87
CA GLY A 7 12.26 -10.26 -27.35
C GLY A 7 13.24 -10.73 -28.43
N THR A 8 14.53 -10.72 -28.10
CA THR A 8 15.63 -11.23 -28.91
C THR A 8 15.90 -12.70 -28.57
N ASP A 9 16.83 -13.36 -29.28
CA ASP A 9 17.14 -14.78 -29.07
C ASP A 9 17.62 -15.10 -27.64
N ASP A 10 18.16 -14.10 -26.93
CA ASP A 10 18.62 -14.16 -25.53
C ASP A 10 17.53 -13.79 -24.51
N TYR A 11 16.26 -13.61 -24.93
CA TYR A 11 15.16 -13.23 -24.04
C TYR A 11 14.99 -14.19 -22.86
N ILE A 12 15.20 -15.49 -23.07
CA ILE A 12 15.15 -16.49 -21.99
C ILE A 12 16.26 -16.26 -20.98
N ASP A 13 17.50 -16.06 -21.44
CA ASP A 13 18.65 -15.78 -20.57
C ASP A 13 18.45 -14.48 -19.76
N GLN A 14 17.90 -13.43 -20.41
CA GLN A 14 17.56 -12.17 -19.75
C GLN A 14 16.48 -12.38 -18.68
N TRP A 15 15.48 -13.21 -18.93
CA TRP A 15 14.40 -13.50 -17.99
C TRP A 15 14.87 -14.34 -16.80
N GLU A 16 15.74 -15.33 -17.04
CA GLU A 16 16.37 -16.12 -15.99
C GLU A 16 17.26 -15.25 -15.10
N ALA A 17 18.10 -14.40 -15.70
CA ALA A 17 18.94 -13.47 -14.95
C ALA A 17 18.12 -12.47 -14.13
N PHE A 18 17.05 -11.90 -14.71
CA PHE A 18 16.13 -11.01 -14.01
C PHE A 18 15.49 -11.70 -12.81
N THR A 19 14.97 -12.91 -13.00
CA THR A 19 14.30 -13.67 -11.94
C THR A 19 15.28 -14.09 -10.84
N ALA A 20 16.50 -14.49 -11.20
CA ALA A 20 17.55 -14.84 -10.24
C ALA A 20 18.03 -13.63 -9.42
N SER A 21 17.94 -12.42 -9.99
CA SER A 21 18.28 -11.17 -9.30
C SER A 21 17.15 -10.60 -8.44
N ALA A 22 15.96 -11.21 -8.46
CA ALA A 22 14.81 -10.67 -7.74
C ALA A 22 15.00 -10.75 -6.22
N GLU A 23 14.98 -9.61 -5.56
CA GLU A 23 15.02 -9.54 -4.10
C GLU A 23 13.65 -9.84 -3.52
N VAL A 24 13.61 -10.75 -2.54
CA VAL A 24 12.38 -11.10 -1.84
C VAL A 24 12.18 -10.14 -0.67
N SER A 25 10.98 -9.56 -0.57
CA SER A 25 10.61 -8.70 0.55
C SER A 25 10.82 -9.41 1.90
N PRO A 26 11.45 -8.75 2.90
CA PRO A 26 11.60 -9.32 4.24
C PRO A 26 10.28 -9.73 4.89
N ILE A 27 9.20 -9.03 4.54
CA ILE A 27 7.85 -9.25 5.07
C ILE A 27 6.99 -10.13 4.17
N LEU A 28 7.57 -10.78 3.14
CA LEU A 28 6.81 -11.76 2.33
C LEU A 28 6.23 -12.83 3.26
N GLY A 29 4.92 -13.05 3.15
CA GLY A 29 4.15 -13.99 3.97
C GLY A 29 3.47 -13.37 5.21
N TYR A 30 3.80 -12.13 5.57
CA TYR A 30 3.10 -11.40 6.63
C TYR A 30 1.72 -10.93 6.16
N MET A 31 0.72 -11.06 7.03
CA MET A 31 -0.61 -10.49 6.85
C MET A 31 -1.09 -9.98 8.20
N PHE A 32 -1.48 -8.69 8.25
CA PHE A 32 -2.05 -8.09 9.44
C PHE A 32 -3.36 -8.80 9.83
N SER A 33 -3.54 -9.06 11.12
CA SER A 33 -4.80 -9.51 11.69
C SER A 33 -5.53 -8.33 12.34
N ASP A 34 -6.71 -8.01 11.81
CA ASP A 34 -7.56 -6.93 12.31
C ASP A 34 -8.59 -7.38 13.35
N ALA A 35 -8.39 -8.56 13.96
CA ALA A 35 -9.37 -9.15 14.88
C ALA A 35 -9.73 -8.23 16.07
N GLU A 36 -8.78 -7.41 16.53
CA GLU A 36 -8.98 -6.43 17.61
C GLU A 36 -9.39 -5.03 17.09
N TYR A 37 -9.40 -4.83 15.78
CA TYR A 37 -9.58 -3.53 15.12
C TYR A 37 -10.73 -3.50 14.10
N GLN A 38 -11.66 -4.47 14.18
CA GLN A 38 -12.68 -4.65 13.14
C GLN A 38 -13.58 -3.42 12.92
N THR A 39 -13.82 -2.64 13.98
CA THR A 39 -14.65 -1.43 13.90
C THR A 39 -13.92 -0.32 13.16
N GLU A 40 -12.66 -0.08 13.55
CA GLU A 40 -11.74 0.87 12.95
C GLU A 40 -11.50 0.49 11.48
N SER A 41 -11.20 -0.78 11.20
CA SER A 41 -11.03 -1.31 9.83
C SER A 41 -12.23 -1.03 8.93
N ALA A 42 -13.45 -1.21 9.44
CA ALA A 42 -14.66 -0.89 8.68
C ALA A 42 -14.80 0.63 8.43
N ALA A 43 -14.53 1.46 9.43
CA ALA A 43 -14.57 2.92 9.30
C ALA A 43 -13.51 3.43 8.31
N ILE A 44 -12.26 2.96 8.44
CA ILE A 44 -11.14 3.27 7.55
C ILE A 44 -11.46 2.85 6.12
N THR A 45 -12.04 1.67 5.92
CA THR A 45 -12.44 1.18 4.59
C THR A 45 -13.44 2.14 3.93
N ASN A 46 -14.41 2.67 4.68
CA ASN A 46 -15.36 3.65 4.15
C ASN A 46 -14.68 4.96 3.75
N VAL A 47 -13.75 5.46 4.57
CA VAL A 47 -12.96 6.66 4.26
C VAL A 47 -12.11 6.43 3.00
N ILE A 48 -11.41 5.31 2.89
CA ILE A 48 -10.63 4.95 1.70
C ILE A 48 -11.52 4.94 0.44
N ASN A 49 -12.69 4.31 0.51
CA ASN A 49 -13.61 4.23 -0.62
C ASN A 49 -14.14 5.59 -1.06
N GLN A 50 -14.25 6.55 -0.14
CA GLN A 50 -14.71 7.90 -0.44
C GLN A 50 -13.62 8.75 -1.13
N TYR A 51 -12.38 8.70 -0.64
CA TYR A 51 -11.33 9.65 -1.03
C TYR A 51 -10.36 9.08 -2.08
N LEU A 52 -9.97 7.81 -1.94
CA LEU A 52 -8.88 7.24 -2.73
C LEU A 52 -9.13 7.27 -4.25
N PRO A 53 -10.36 7.03 -4.78
CA PRO A 53 -10.58 7.07 -6.23
C PRO A 53 -10.25 8.42 -6.87
N THR A 54 -10.54 9.54 -6.20
CA THR A 54 -10.22 10.88 -6.71
C THR A 54 -8.71 11.11 -6.70
N LEU A 55 -8.05 10.77 -5.58
CA LEU A 55 -6.60 10.95 -5.40
C LEU A 55 -5.79 10.05 -6.35
N SER A 56 -6.13 8.77 -6.45
CA SER A 56 -5.36 7.80 -7.24
C SER A 56 -5.42 8.05 -8.75
N ASN A 57 -6.49 8.70 -9.21
CA ASN A 57 -6.69 9.04 -10.61
C ASN A 57 -6.26 10.47 -10.96
N GLY A 58 -5.75 11.25 -9.99
CA GLY A 58 -5.38 12.64 -10.20
C GLY A 58 -6.56 13.51 -10.64
N ALA A 59 -7.75 13.26 -10.10
CA ALA A 59 -9.00 13.88 -10.54
C ALA A 59 -9.30 15.23 -9.87
N CYS A 60 -8.41 15.73 -9.00
CA CYS A 60 -8.49 17.08 -8.44
C CYS A 60 -8.12 18.14 -9.50
N GLU A 61 -8.72 19.32 -9.41
CA GLU A 61 -8.59 20.38 -10.43
C GLU A 61 -7.22 21.09 -10.43
N SER A 62 -6.49 21.02 -9.32
CA SER A 62 -5.17 21.63 -9.15
C SER A 62 -4.34 20.91 -8.08
N GLU A 63 -3.05 21.23 -8.02
CA GLU A 63 -2.16 20.76 -6.95
C GLU A 63 -2.65 21.21 -5.58
N GLU A 64 -3.10 22.46 -5.45
CA GLU A 64 -3.59 23.00 -4.19
C GLU A 64 -4.90 22.33 -3.74
N ALA A 65 -5.81 22.05 -4.67
CA ALA A 65 -7.01 21.25 -4.40
C ALA A 65 -6.66 19.80 -4.01
N THR A 66 -5.61 19.23 -4.62
CA THR A 66 -5.11 17.90 -4.27
C THR A 66 -4.60 17.87 -2.84
N ASN A 67 -3.77 18.84 -2.44
CA ASN A 67 -3.20 18.91 -1.10
C ASN A 67 -4.29 19.08 -0.03
N ALA A 68 -5.25 19.99 -0.25
CA ALA A 68 -6.39 20.14 0.65
C ALA A 68 -7.21 18.86 0.78
N TYR A 69 -7.41 18.13 -0.33
CA TYR A 69 -8.14 16.86 -0.32
C TYR A 69 -7.37 15.73 0.36
N ILE A 70 -6.04 15.73 0.28
CA ILE A 70 -5.16 14.83 1.07
C ILE A 70 -5.30 15.15 2.56
N ASP A 71 -5.29 16.42 2.95
CA ASP A 71 -5.44 16.82 4.36
C ASP A 71 -6.81 16.37 4.92
N GLU A 72 -7.89 16.54 4.16
CA GLU A 72 -9.21 16.02 4.53
C GLU A 72 -9.21 14.49 4.67
N PHE A 73 -8.58 13.77 3.74
CA PHE A 73 -8.48 12.31 3.78
C PHE A 73 -7.71 11.84 5.03
N VAL A 74 -6.56 12.43 5.32
CA VAL A 74 -5.75 12.09 6.50
C VAL A 74 -6.53 12.34 7.79
N ASN A 75 -7.15 13.51 7.94
CA ASN A 75 -7.96 13.83 9.11
C ASN A 75 -9.13 12.85 9.28
N ALA A 76 -9.78 12.45 8.18
CA ALA A 76 -10.86 11.46 8.22
C ALA A 76 -10.36 10.06 8.63
N LEU A 77 -9.18 9.64 8.17
CA LEU A 77 -8.56 8.37 8.57
C LEU A 77 -8.16 8.38 10.04
N GLU A 78 -7.57 9.48 10.52
CA GLU A 78 -7.23 9.65 11.94
C GLU A 78 -8.47 9.60 12.83
N ALA A 79 -9.54 10.30 12.44
CA ALA A 79 -10.82 10.25 13.14
C ALA A 79 -11.47 8.85 13.11
N ALA A 80 -11.18 8.03 12.09
CA ALA A 80 -11.60 6.64 11.98
C ALA A 80 -10.73 5.65 12.79
N GLY A 81 -9.69 6.13 13.47
CA GLY A 81 -8.82 5.31 14.33
C GLY A 81 -7.62 4.68 13.62
N ILE A 82 -7.20 5.18 12.45
CA ILE A 82 -6.09 4.57 11.70
C ILE A 82 -4.78 4.50 12.49
N ASN A 83 -4.54 5.43 13.41
CA ASN A 83 -3.30 5.47 14.20
C ASN A 83 -3.19 4.27 15.14
N ASP A 84 -4.31 3.83 15.72
CA ASP A 84 -4.34 2.64 16.59
C ASP A 84 -4.12 1.36 15.77
N VAL A 85 -4.70 1.29 14.57
CA VAL A 85 -4.48 0.17 13.63
C VAL A 85 -3.04 0.11 13.14
N ILE A 86 -2.42 1.27 12.85
CA ILE A 86 -0.99 1.35 12.47
C ILE A 86 -0.10 0.84 13.60
N ALA A 87 -0.37 1.26 14.85
CA ALA A 87 0.39 0.80 16.00
C ALA A 87 0.26 -0.73 16.18
N GLY A 88 -0.96 -1.27 16.14
CA GLY A 88 -1.20 -2.71 16.23
C GLY A 88 -0.54 -3.50 15.09
N ASN A 89 -0.59 -2.98 13.87
CA ASN A 89 0.10 -3.60 12.73
C ASN A 89 1.62 -3.59 12.90
N GLN A 90 2.21 -2.52 13.44
CA GLN A 90 3.64 -2.48 13.71
C GLN A 90 4.04 -3.52 14.76
N GLU A 91 3.27 -3.66 15.86
CA GLU A 91 3.53 -4.68 16.88
C GLU A 91 3.46 -6.10 16.31
N GLN A 92 2.45 -6.40 15.48
CA GLN A 92 2.32 -7.69 14.81
C GLN A 92 3.45 -7.95 13.82
N LEU A 93 3.87 -6.93 13.08
CA LEU A 93 4.97 -7.03 12.13
C LEU A 93 6.31 -7.25 12.85
N ASP A 94 6.55 -6.55 13.95
CA ASP A 94 7.76 -6.72 14.77
C ASP A 94 7.83 -8.13 15.34
N ALA A 95 6.71 -8.66 15.83
CA ALA A 95 6.61 -10.05 16.31
C ALA A 95 6.88 -11.06 15.18
N TYR A 96 6.34 -10.82 13.97
CA TYR A 96 6.60 -11.67 12.80
C TYR A 96 8.08 -11.67 12.40
N LEU A 97 8.72 -10.49 12.37
CA LEU A 97 10.13 -10.35 12.03
C LEU A 97 11.05 -10.98 13.08
N ALA A 98 10.69 -10.90 14.36
CA ALA A 98 11.44 -11.54 15.45
C ALA A 98 11.32 -13.07 15.47
N ALA A 99 10.27 -13.63 14.87
CA ALA A 99 10.02 -15.06 14.77
C ALA A 99 10.67 -15.72 13.52
N LYS A 100 11.29 -14.93 12.64
CA LYS A 100 12.02 -15.38 11.44
C LYS A 100 13.47 -15.72 11.77
#